data_AF-G2T4W3-F1
#
_entry.id   AF-G2T4W3-F1
#
_cell.length_a   1.000
_cell.length_b   1.000
_cell.length_c   1.000
_cell.angle_alpha   90.00
_cell.angle_beta   90.00
_cell.angle_gamma   90.00
#
_symmetry.space_group_name_H-M   'P 1'
#
loop_
_entity.id
_entity.type
_entity.pdbx_description
1 polymer ?
#
loop_
_entity_poly.entity_id
_entity_poly.type
_entity_poly.pdbx_seq_one_letter_code
_entity_poly.pdbx_strand_id
1 'polypeptide(L)'
;MSYSNEFLRNFRPVFLAILKAQSFRPERVELVVIDEERSHVFEPADVRDVLEQIGDDLNYLTVYTGRPAYFSAFAERMYEENGLVVMVFPKTRLSAWEGQAGVRETFLTRKVILDFEWEGAYRTEMICAAATYIPIHKKPWKQGENLDIMVPIGYNTVIVKSMHHQREKLGRDRFEEAFYEN
;
A
#
# COMPACT_ATOMS: atom_id res chain seq x y z
N MET A 1 -18.24 -10.68 -2.46
CA MET A 1 -18.36 -10.19 -1.08
C MET A 1 -17.16 -9.32 -0.81
N SER A 2 -17.34 -8.21 -0.12
CA SER A 2 -16.30 -7.22 0.18
C SER A 2 -16.15 -7.10 1.70
N TYR A 3 -14.97 -6.73 2.17
CA TYR A 3 -14.58 -6.81 3.57
C TYR A 3 -14.03 -5.48 4.03
N SER A 4 -14.44 -5.06 5.24
CA SER A 4 -13.76 -3.96 5.91
C SER A 4 -12.35 -4.39 6.32
N ASN A 5 -11.42 -3.44 6.35
CA ASN A 5 -10.01 -3.71 6.59
C ASN A 5 -9.50 -2.88 7.78
N GLU A 6 -9.43 -3.53 8.94
CA GLU A 6 -8.98 -2.91 10.20
C GLU A 6 -7.54 -2.37 10.14
N PHE A 7 -6.71 -2.92 9.25
CA PHE A 7 -5.31 -2.53 9.10
C PHE A 7 -5.14 -1.13 8.49
N LEU A 8 -6.19 -0.54 7.90
CA LEU A 8 -6.12 0.80 7.33
C LEU A 8 -5.97 1.91 8.39
N ARG A 9 -6.42 1.67 9.63
CA ARG A 9 -6.29 2.63 10.74
C ARG A 9 -4.83 2.99 11.07
N ASN A 10 -3.92 2.04 10.87
CA ASN A 10 -2.49 2.21 11.10
C ASN A 10 -1.72 1.48 9.98
N PHE A 11 -1.88 1.97 8.76
CA PHE A 11 -1.47 1.30 7.55
C PHE A 11 0.03 1.41 7.26
N ARG A 12 0.68 2.52 7.62
CA ARG A 12 2.12 2.73 7.35
C ARG A 12 3.02 1.55 7.73
N PRO A 13 3.00 1.02 8.98
CA PRO A 13 3.83 -0.13 9.34
C PRO A 13 3.49 -1.39 8.53
N VAL A 14 2.22 -1.57 8.15
CA VAL A 14 1.75 -2.69 7.32
C VAL A 14 2.30 -2.57 5.90
N PHE A 15 2.20 -1.38 5.31
CA PHE A 15 2.73 -1.07 4.00
C PHE A 15 4.25 -1.30 3.93
N LEU A 16 5.00 -0.76 4.89
CA LEU A 16 6.46 -0.97 4.96
C LEU A 16 6.82 -2.46 5.14
N ALA A 17 6.03 -3.22 5.89
CA ALA A 17 6.21 -4.67 6.02
C ALA A 17 5.96 -5.40 4.69
N ILE A 18 4.93 -5.02 3.94
CA ILE A 18 4.65 -5.55 2.60
C ILE A 18 5.83 -5.27 1.66
N LEU A 19 6.31 -4.04 1.60
CA LEU A 19 7.46 -3.68 0.77
C LEU A 19 8.69 -4.49 1.15
N LYS A 20 8.97 -4.62 2.45
CA LYS A 20 10.09 -5.43 2.97
C LYS A 20 9.98 -6.90 2.57
N ALA A 21 8.80 -7.51 2.68
CA ALA A 21 8.59 -8.90 2.27
C ALA A 21 8.81 -9.10 0.76
N GLN A 22 8.53 -8.07 -0.05
CA GLN A 22 8.81 -8.05 -1.49
C GLN A 22 10.26 -7.61 -1.81
N SER A 23 11.08 -7.27 -0.81
CA SER A 23 12.42 -6.69 -0.97
C SER A 23 12.44 -5.35 -1.73
N PHE A 24 11.38 -4.55 -1.58
CA PHE A 24 11.25 -3.24 -2.20
C PHE A 24 11.69 -2.15 -1.22
N ARG A 25 12.26 -1.08 -1.78
CA ARG A 25 12.49 0.17 -1.07
C ARG A 25 11.36 1.15 -1.37
N PRO A 26 10.74 1.79 -0.37
CA PRO A 26 9.64 2.73 -0.58
C PRO A 26 9.95 3.81 -1.64
N GLU A 27 11.14 4.37 -1.61
CA GLU A 27 11.58 5.47 -2.49
C GLU A 27 11.80 5.01 -3.94
N ARG A 28 11.80 3.69 -4.18
CA ARG A 28 11.97 3.07 -5.51
C ARG A 28 10.70 2.40 -6.01
N VAL A 29 9.58 2.66 -5.36
CA VAL A 29 8.27 2.16 -5.77
C VAL A 29 7.45 3.30 -6.34
N GLU A 30 6.74 3.00 -7.42
CA GLU A 30 5.58 3.80 -7.82
C GLU A 30 4.35 3.18 -7.15
N LEU A 31 3.76 3.91 -6.20
CA LEU A 31 2.50 3.52 -5.63
C LEU A 31 1.38 3.88 -6.61
N VAL A 32 0.50 2.94 -6.88
CA VAL A 32 -0.65 3.14 -7.76
C VAL A 32 -1.91 2.84 -6.95
N VAL A 33 -2.80 3.82 -6.85
CA VAL A 33 -4.04 3.72 -6.09
C VAL A 33 -5.22 3.74 -7.06
N ILE A 34 -6.10 2.76 -6.90
CA ILE A 34 -7.43 2.78 -7.50
C ILE A 34 -8.40 3.20 -6.40
N ASP A 35 -8.94 4.41 -6.52
CA ASP A 35 -9.73 5.07 -5.48
C ASP A 35 -11.10 4.40 -5.29
N GLU A 36 -11.61 4.39 -4.06
CA GLU A 36 -13.03 4.13 -3.78
C GLU A 36 -13.73 5.46 -3.57
N GLU A 37 -14.69 5.76 -4.44
CA GLU A 37 -15.35 7.08 -4.48
C GLU A 37 -16.58 7.12 -3.58
N ARG A 38 -17.10 5.95 -3.21
CA ARG A 38 -18.23 5.82 -2.28
C ARG A 38 -17.73 5.91 -0.84
N SER A 39 -18.56 6.52 0.01
CA SER A 39 -18.30 6.54 1.45
C SER A 39 -18.79 5.25 2.09
N HIS A 40 -17.93 4.61 2.89
CA HIS A 40 -18.26 3.40 3.65
C HIS A 40 -18.16 3.69 5.15
N VAL A 41 -19.31 3.83 5.82
CA VAL A 41 -19.40 4.27 7.23
C VAL A 41 -18.64 3.35 8.20
N PHE A 42 -18.46 2.09 7.83
CA PHE A 42 -17.79 1.09 8.66
C PHE A 42 -16.29 1.00 8.41
N GLU A 43 -15.75 1.72 7.41
CA GLU A 43 -14.33 1.66 7.11
C GLU A 43 -13.54 2.59 8.06
N PRO A 44 -12.46 2.10 8.69
CA PRO A 44 -11.78 2.84 9.74
C PRO A 44 -10.90 4.00 9.22
N ALA A 45 -10.60 4.03 7.93
CA ALA A 45 -9.83 5.08 7.25
C ALA A 45 -10.18 5.06 5.76
N ASP A 46 -10.27 6.23 5.13
CA ASP A 46 -10.48 6.33 3.69
C ASP A 46 -9.16 6.30 2.91
N VAL A 47 -9.25 6.38 1.58
CA VAL A 47 -8.06 6.36 0.69
C VAL A 47 -7.10 7.51 1.01
N ARG A 48 -7.62 8.71 1.33
CA ARG A 48 -6.79 9.87 1.64
C ARG A 48 -6.09 9.68 2.98
N ASP A 49 -6.80 9.22 4.02
CA ASP A 49 -6.22 8.93 5.33
C ASP A 49 -5.07 7.92 5.23
N VAL A 50 -5.20 6.92 4.35
CA VAL A 50 -4.13 5.94 4.11
C VAL A 50 -2.95 6.57 3.38
N LEU A 51 -3.19 7.42 2.38
CA LEU A 51 -2.14 8.14 1.67
C LEU A 51 -1.37 9.12 2.56
N GLU A 52 -2.06 9.80 3.48
CA GLU A 52 -1.45 10.67 4.50
C GLU A 52 -0.47 9.92 5.41
N GLN A 53 -0.74 8.64 5.68
CA GLN A 53 0.12 7.81 6.52
C GLN A 53 1.42 7.37 5.81
N ILE A 54 1.41 7.25 4.47
CA ILE A 54 2.52 6.64 3.72
C ILE A 54 3.20 7.58 2.73
N GLY A 55 2.65 8.78 2.51
CA GLY A 55 3.12 9.73 1.51
C GLY A 55 4.60 10.11 1.68
N ASP A 56 5.03 10.33 2.93
CA ASP A 56 6.40 10.73 3.26
C ASP A 56 7.46 9.68 2.90
N ASP A 57 7.07 8.41 2.74
CA ASP A 57 8.00 7.33 2.39
C ASP A 57 8.14 7.15 0.86
N LEU A 58 7.38 7.89 0.05
CA LEU A 58 7.22 7.66 -1.39
C LEU A 58 7.80 8.79 -2.23
N ASN A 59 8.28 8.44 -3.43
CA ASN A 59 8.69 9.42 -4.44
C ASN A 59 7.65 9.60 -5.56
N TYR A 60 6.84 8.57 -5.82
CA TYR A 60 5.89 8.56 -6.94
C TYR A 60 4.56 7.93 -6.52
N LEU A 61 3.47 8.66 -6.76
CA LEU A 61 2.11 8.20 -6.55
C LEU A 61 1.28 8.47 -7.81
N THR A 62 0.56 7.44 -8.28
CA THR A 62 -0.44 7.56 -9.34
C THR A 62 -1.82 7.20 -8.75
N VAL A 63 -2.80 8.10 -8.87
CA VAL A 63 -4.17 7.88 -8.39
C VAL A 63 -5.13 7.82 -9.56
N TYR A 64 -5.92 6.74 -9.65
CA TYR A 64 -7.04 6.60 -10.57
C TYR A 64 -8.36 6.85 -9.85
N THR A 65 -9.04 7.94 -10.21
CA THR A 65 -10.25 8.41 -9.52
C THR A 65 -11.18 9.19 -10.45
N GLY A 66 -12.48 9.14 -10.21
CA GLY A 66 -13.48 10.02 -10.79
C GLY A 66 -13.57 11.40 -10.12
N ARG A 67 -12.86 11.63 -9.01
CA ARG A 67 -12.91 12.86 -8.21
C ARG A 67 -11.53 13.53 -8.07
N PRO A 68 -10.89 14.02 -9.15
CA PRO A 68 -9.52 14.53 -9.09
C PRO A 68 -9.32 15.70 -8.12
N ALA A 69 -10.32 16.57 -7.96
CA ALA A 69 -10.27 17.68 -7.02
C ALA A 69 -10.10 17.23 -5.56
N TYR A 70 -10.55 16.02 -5.21
CA TYR A 70 -10.42 15.45 -3.86
C TYR A 70 -8.95 15.30 -3.43
N PHE A 71 -8.05 15.07 -4.38
CA PHE A 71 -6.62 14.83 -4.12
C PHE A 71 -5.73 16.05 -4.39
N SER A 72 -6.28 17.18 -4.84
CA SER A 72 -5.52 18.38 -5.23
C SER A 72 -4.65 18.93 -4.09
N ALA A 73 -5.28 19.28 -2.97
CA ALA A 73 -4.59 19.81 -1.80
C ALA A 73 -3.56 18.83 -1.21
N PHE A 74 -3.82 17.52 -1.30
CA PHE A 74 -2.86 16.50 -0.89
C PHE A 74 -1.63 16.50 -1.82
N ALA A 75 -1.86 16.51 -3.14
CA ALA A 75 -0.80 16.47 -4.13
C ALA A 75 0.13 17.69 -4.05
N GLU A 76 -0.45 18.90 -3.94
CA GLU A 76 0.31 20.14 -3.81
C GLU A 76 1.16 20.14 -2.55
N ARG A 77 0.55 19.86 -1.40
CA ARG A 77 1.27 19.85 -0.12
C ARG A 77 2.38 18.81 -0.09
N MET A 78 2.12 17.58 -0.53
CA MET A 78 3.15 16.53 -0.54
C MET A 78 4.31 16.90 -1.47
N TYR A 79 4.04 17.43 -2.66
CA TYR A 79 5.11 17.89 -3.55
C TYR A 79 5.99 18.97 -2.89
N GLU A 80 5.38 19.93 -2.19
CA GLU A 80 6.10 21.01 -1.49
C GLU A 80 6.88 20.53 -0.26
N GLU A 81 6.30 19.66 0.55
CA GLU A 81 6.86 19.23 1.84
C GLU A 81 7.91 18.13 1.70
N ASN A 82 7.71 17.15 0.81
CA ASN A 82 8.56 15.96 0.72
C ASN A 82 8.97 15.58 -0.71
N GLY A 83 8.51 16.32 -1.73
CA GLY A 83 8.87 16.09 -3.13
C GLY A 83 8.15 14.90 -3.78
N LEU A 84 7.12 14.34 -3.14
CA LEU A 84 6.30 13.27 -3.72
C LEU A 84 5.61 13.78 -4.99
N VAL A 85 5.88 13.11 -6.11
CA VAL A 85 5.23 13.41 -7.39
C VAL A 85 3.91 12.64 -7.48
N VAL A 86 2.79 13.37 -7.37
CA VAL A 86 1.45 12.80 -7.48
C VAL A 86 0.87 13.06 -8.88
N MET A 87 0.46 11.99 -9.56
CA MET A 87 -0.28 12.06 -10.82
C MET A 87 -1.70 11.54 -10.60
N VAL A 88 -2.70 12.30 -11.05
CA VAL A 88 -4.12 11.91 -10.91
C VAL A 88 -4.73 11.71 -12.29
N PHE A 89 -5.36 10.56 -12.51
CA PHE A 89 -5.99 10.19 -13.78
C PHE A 89 -7.44 9.75 -13.60
N PRO A 90 -8.31 9.96 -14.60
CA PRO A 90 -9.64 9.37 -14.59
C PRO A 90 -9.57 7.84 -14.68
N LYS A 91 -10.46 7.14 -13.98
CA LYS A 91 -10.54 5.67 -14.00
C LYS A 91 -10.75 5.07 -15.39
N THR A 92 -11.31 5.84 -16.33
CA THR A 92 -11.44 5.41 -17.73
C THR A 92 -10.10 5.12 -18.41
N ARG A 93 -8.97 5.61 -17.87
CA ARG A 93 -7.63 5.26 -18.36
C ARG A 93 -7.12 3.91 -17.86
N LEU A 94 -7.80 3.24 -16.92
CA LEU A 94 -7.42 1.90 -16.46
C LEU A 94 -7.55 0.85 -17.56
N SER A 95 -8.50 1.00 -18.49
CA SER A 95 -8.62 0.09 -19.63
C SER A 95 -7.44 0.19 -20.61
N ALA A 96 -6.74 1.33 -20.63
CA ALA A 96 -5.54 1.54 -21.43
C ALA A 96 -4.25 1.07 -20.74
N TRP A 97 -4.34 0.45 -19.56
CA TRP A 97 -3.19 0.01 -18.77
C TRP A 97 -2.30 -0.99 -19.53
N GLU A 98 -2.89 -1.86 -20.36
CA GLU A 98 -2.14 -2.76 -21.26
C GLU A 98 -1.22 -2.00 -22.22
N GLY A 99 -1.64 -0.81 -22.68
CA GLY A 99 -0.84 0.05 -23.56
C GLY A 99 0.19 0.93 -22.84
N GLN A 100 0.08 1.11 -21.52
CA GLN A 100 1.05 1.84 -20.71
C GLN A 100 2.20 0.96 -20.20
N ALA A 101 2.01 -0.37 -20.18
CA ALA A 101 3.05 -1.34 -19.86
C ALA A 101 4.28 -1.22 -20.80
N GLY A 102 4.11 -0.68 -22.02
CA GLY A 102 5.19 -0.52 -23.00
C GLY A 102 5.87 0.86 -23.06
N VAL A 103 5.34 1.91 -22.44
CA VAL A 103 5.86 3.29 -22.62
C VAL A 103 6.59 3.81 -21.37
N ARG A 104 6.38 3.18 -20.21
CA ARG A 104 7.11 3.47 -18.97
C ARG A 104 7.84 2.25 -18.41
N GLU A 105 8.39 1.40 -19.27
CA GLU A 105 9.59 0.61 -18.92
C GLU A 105 10.82 1.54 -18.78
N THR A 106 10.70 2.62 -18.00
CA THR A 106 11.85 3.43 -17.61
C THR A 106 12.49 2.76 -16.39
N PHE A 107 13.01 1.55 -16.59
CA PHE A 107 14.08 0.83 -15.88
C PHE A 107 14.27 0.89 -14.34
N LEU A 108 13.51 1.62 -13.51
CA LEU A 108 13.93 1.90 -12.12
C LEU A 108 12.87 1.77 -11.02
N THR A 109 11.57 1.84 -11.31
CA THR A 109 10.52 1.82 -10.26
C THR A 109 9.57 0.63 -10.37
N ARG A 110 9.54 -0.21 -9.33
CA ARG A 110 8.56 -1.29 -9.21
C ARG A 110 7.19 -0.70 -8.89
N LYS A 111 6.13 -1.19 -9.50
CA LYS A 111 4.77 -0.72 -9.20
C LYS A 111 4.19 -1.53 -8.05
N VAL A 112 3.50 -0.86 -7.13
CA VAL A 112 2.65 -1.52 -6.12
C VAL A 112 1.25 -0.94 -6.29
N ILE A 113 0.27 -1.79 -6.52
CA ILE A 113 -1.12 -1.36 -6.72
C ILE A 113 -1.91 -1.63 -5.45
N LEU A 114 -2.56 -0.60 -4.91
CA LEU A 114 -3.60 -0.72 -3.91
C LEU A 114 -4.95 -0.47 -4.58
N ASP A 115 -5.77 -1.51 -4.64
CA ASP A 115 -7.13 -1.43 -5.17
C ASP A 115 -8.11 -1.30 -4.01
N PHE A 116 -8.60 -0.07 -3.79
CA PHE A 116 -9.59 0.24 -2.75
C PHE A 116 -11.02 0.01 -3.21
N GLU A 117 -11.28 -0.33 -4.48
CA GLU A 117 -12.67 -0.56 -4.90
C GLU A 117 -13.28 -1.73 -4.13
N TRP A 118 -14.48 -1.52 -3.58
CA TRP A 118 -15.20 -2.56 -2.88
C TRP A 118 -15.84 -3.54 -3.86
N GLU A 119 -16.38 -3.01 -4.94
CA GLU A 119 -17.09 -3.75 -5.97
C GLU A 119 -16.22 -3.99 -7.20
N GLY A 120 -16.67 -4.89 -8.08
CA GLY A 120 -16.00 -5.22 -9.32
C GLY A 120 -15.01 -6.40 -9.21
N ALA A 121 -14.63 -6.91 -10.38
CA ALA A 121 -13.68 -8.02 -10.48
C ALA A 121 -12.25 -7.56 -10.11
N TYR A 122 -11.39 -8.54 -9.86
CA TYR A 122 -9.96 -8.29 -9.86
C TYR A 122 -9.51 -7.85 -11.26
N ARG A 123 -8.60 -6.88 -11.32
CA ARG A 123 -8.02 -6.41 -12.57
C ARG A 123 -6.87 -7.32 -12.96
N THR A 124 -7.18 -8.42 -13.64
CA THR A 124 -6.23 -9.48 -14.01
C THR A 124 -5.05 -8.93 -14.81
N GLU A 125 -5.29 -7.97 -15.69
CA GLU A 125 -4.27 -7.32 -16.50
C GLU A 125 -3.22 -6.62 -15.62
N MET A 126 -3.69 -5.97 -14.56
CA MET A 126 -2.82 -5.30 -13.59
C MET A 126 -2.11 -6.30 -12.67
N ILE A 127 -2.74 -7.42 -12.31
CA ILE A 127 -2.09 -8.49 -11.54
C ILE A 127 -0.89 -9.05 -12.32
N CYS A 128 -1.05 -9.28 -13.62
CA CYS A 128 0.01 -9.77 -14.48
C CYS A 128 1.14 -8.74 -14.67
N ALA A 129 0.81 -7.44 -14.74
CA ALA A 129 1.78 -6.38 -15.04
C ALA A 129 2.51 -5.79 -13.83
N ALA A 130 1.87 -5.70 -12.66
CA ALA A 130 2.39 -4.88 -11.55
C ALA A 130 3.30 -5.61 -10.57
N ALA A 131 3.44 -6.93 -10.68
CA ALA A 131 4.13 -7.81 -9.73
C ALA A 131 3.59 -7.79 -8.28
N THR A 132 2.93 -6.73 -7.82
CA THR A 132 2.32 -6.60 -6.49
C THR A 132 1.01 -5.82 -6.57
N TYR A 133 -0.09 -6.54 -6.81
CA TYR A 133 -1.45 -6.00 -6.78
C TYR A 133 -2.15 -6.42 -5.49
N ILE A 134 -2.72 -5.47 -4.76
CA ILE A 134 -3.27 -5.70 -3.43
C ILE A 134 -4.73 -5.26 -3.41
N PRO A 135 -5.70 -6.20 -3.43
CA PRO A 135 -7.10 -5.88 -3.28
C PRO A 135 -7.43 -5.60 -1.80
N ILE A 136 -7.64 -4.34 -1.45
CA ILE A 136 -7.82 -3.91 -0.06
C ILE A 136 -9.08 -4.51 0.55
N HIS A 137 -10.21 -4.49 -0.19
CA HIS A 137 -11.52 -4.92 0.31
C HIS A 137 -12.08 -6.15 -0.38
N LYS A 138 -11.52 -6.58 -1.53
CA LYS A 138 -12.08 -7.71 -2.31
C LYS A 138 -11.68 -9.09 -1.73
N LYS A 139 -10.65 -9.14 -0.88
CA LYS A 139 -10.25 -10.32 -0.09
C LYS A 139 -10.06 -9.95 1.37
N PRO A 140 -10.39 -10.84 2.31
CA PRO A 140 -10.18 -10.57 3.72
C PRO A 140 -8.68 -10.63 4.06
N TRP A 141 -8.22 -9.63 4.80
CA TRP A 141 -6.93 -9.64 5.45
C TRP A 141 -7.10 -10.26 6.83
N LYS A 142 -6.11 -11.02 7.30
CA LYS A 142 -6.20 -11.71 8.58
C LYS A 142 -4.96 -11.49 9.42
N GLN A 143 -5.15 -11.28 10.71
CA GLN A 143 -4.09 -11.40 11.67
C GLN A 143 -3.81 -12.89 11.94
N GLY A 144 -2.55 -13.29 11.81
CA GLY A 144 -2.04 -14.60 12.21
C GLY A 144 -1.68 -14.65 13.69
N GLU A 145 -1.37 -15.85 14.19
CA GLU A 145 -1.16 -16.12 15.62
C GLU A 145 -0.05 -15.27 16.26
N ASN A 146 1.02 -14.98 15.53
CA ASN A 146 2.16 -14.17 16.01
C ASN A 146 2.06 -12.68 15.62
N LEU A 147 0.85 -12.13 15.54
CA LEU A 147 0.58 -10.76 15.06
C LEU A 147 1.00 -10.51 13.59
N ASP A 148 1.43 -11.54 12.87
CA ASP A 148 1.70 -11.47 11.44
C ASP A 148 0.42 -11.13 10.68
N ILE A 149 0.53 -10.54 9.50
CA ILE A 149 -0.64 -10.19 8.69
C ILE A 149 -0.61 -11.04 7.41
N MET A 150 -1.73 -11.68 7.11
CA MET A 150 -1.98 -12.40 5.87
C MET A 150 -2.55 -11.43 4.85
N VAL A 151 -1.71 -10.98 3.92
CA VAL A 151 -2.04 -9.96 2.93
C VAL A 151 -2.30 -10.62 1.56
N PRO A 152 -3.47 -10.41 0.94
CA PRO A 152 -3.72 -10.86 -0.42
C PRO A 152 -2.88 -10.05 -1.42
N ILE A 153 -2.06 -10.73 -2.23
CA ILE A 153 -1.26 -10.14 -3.31
C ILE A 153 -1.52 -10.92 -4.59
N GLY A 154 -2.27 -10.31 -5.53
CA GLY A 154 -2.77 -10.95 -6.73
C GLY A 154 -3.61 -12.19 -6.39
N TYR A 155 -3.19 -13.34 -6.91
CA TYR A 155 -3.82 -14.63 -6.62
C TYR A 155 -3.32 -15.28 -5.31
N ASN A 156 -2.20 -14.81 -4.75
CA ASN A 156 -1.56 -15.39 -3.59
C ASN A 156 -1.91 -14.66 -2.29
N THR A 157 -1.57 -15.26 -1.16
CA THR A 157 -1.58 -14.62 0.16
C THR A 157 -0.17 -14.64 0.72
N VAL A 158 0.36 -13.47 1.08
CA VAL A 158 1.71 -13.29 1.62
C VAL A 158 1.62 -13.01 3.12
N ILE A 159 2.47 -13.67 3.90
CA ILE A 159 2.60 -13.43 5.33
C ILE A 159 3.63 -12.32 5.53
N VAL A 160 3.21 -11.21 6.10
CA VAL A 160 4.07 -10.08 6.46
C VAL A 160 4.22 -10.00 7.97
N LYS A 161 5.47 -9.86 8.41
CA LYS A 161 5.80 -9.72 9.82
C LYS A 161 5.36 -8.35 10.31
N SER A 162 4.60 -8.31 11.42
CA SER A 162 4.29 -7.05 12.08
C SER A 162 5.55 -6.35 12.54
N MET A 163 5.68 -5.06 12.21
CA MET A 163 6.82 -4.22 12.61
C MET A 163 6.88 -4.00 14.13
N HIS A 164 5.82 -4.33 14.89
CA HIS A 164 5.85 -4.28 16.36
C HIS A 164 6.96 -5.16 16.96
N HIS A 165 7.27 -6.30 16.33
CA HIS A 165 8.35 -7.20 16.77
C HIS A 165 9.76 -6.60 16.60
N GLN A 166 9.95 -5.52 15.84
CA GLN A 166 11.27 -4.91 15.68
C GLN A 166 11.63 -3.98 16.84
N ARG A 167 10.65 -3.44 17.57
CA ARG A 167 10.94 -2.64 18.77
C ARG A 167 11.50 -3.49 19.91
N GLU A 168 11.05 -4.74 20.05
CA GLU A 168 11.58 -5.65 21.09
C GLU A 168 13.01 -6.12 20.82
N LYS A 169 13.41 -6.29 19.55
CA LYS A 169 14.79 -6.73 19.22
C LYS A 169 15.87 -5.64 19.30
N LEU A 170 15.49 -4.39 19.55
CA LEU A 170 16.44 -3.28 19.78
C LEU A 170 16.74 -3.05 21.27
N GLY A 171 16.11 -3.81 22.16
CA GLY A 171 16.45 -3.86 23.58
C GLY A 171 16.93 -5.26 23.94
N ARG A 172 18.18 -5.60 23.62
CA ARG A 172 18.88 -6.54 24.50
C ARG A 172 19.03 -5.80 25.83
N ASP A 173 18.13 -6.12 26.73
CA ASP A 173 18.04 -5.48 28.03
C ASP A 173 19.37 -5.73 28.74
N ARG A 174 20.05 -4.68 29.22
CA ARG A 174 21.34 -4.83 29.95
C ARG A 174 21.23 -5.80 31.13
N PHE A 175 20.00 -6.06 31.58
CA PHE A 175 19.67 -7.05 32.57
C PHE A 175 19.90 -8.49 32.11
N GLU A 176 19.65 -8.85 30.84
CA GLU A 176 19.86 -10.23 30.35
C GLU A 176 21.35 -10.57 30.19
N GLU A 177 22.20 -9.60 29.84
CA GLU A 177 23.66 -9.83 29.76
C GLU A 177 24.28 -10.16 31.13
N ALA A 178 23.69 -9.67 32.23
CA ALA A 178 24.14 -9.98 33.58
C ALA A 178 23.81 -11.41 34.05
N PHE A 179 22.91 -12.13 33.37
CA PHE A 179 22.56 -13.52 33.74
C PHE A 179 23.40 -14.57 33.02
N TYR A 180 24.15 -14.19 31.98
CA TYR A 180 25.03 -15.11 31.24
C TYR A 180 26.53 -14.81 31.43
N GLU A 181 26.88 -13.82 32.25
CA GLU A 181 28.23 -13.62 32.78
C GLU A 181 28.30 -14.12 34.25
N ASN A 182 28.34 -15.45 34.43
CA ASN A 182 29.05 -16.23 35.47
C ASN A 182 28.44 -17.63 35.64
#